data_AF-A0A7K1U8P3-F1
#
_entry.id   AF-A0A7K1U8P3-F1
#
_cell.length_a   1.000
_cell.length_b   1.000
_cell.length_c   1.000
_cell.angle_alpha   90.00
_cell.angle_beta   90.00
_cell.angle_gamma   90.00
#
_symmetry.space_group_name_H-M   'P 1'
#
loop_
_entity.id
_entity.type
_entity.pdbx_description
1 polymer ?
#
loop_
_entity_poly.entity_id
_entity_poly.type
_entity_poly.pdbx_seq_one_letter_code
_entity_poly.pdbx_strand_id
1 'polypeptide(L)'
;MSYDASYKAGIYAAEEQEMNHFLQFICDTLQDLLNFLHKEYPRFIDPDCRIPAKDIPALSDELMFRWDSIQEAFNRKGIDAELSDILMESFFSFKTDYLGNKHVTLYEAGYLRMLLDELWLFAGADEEGELHPVYQLNLRLQSINFNHWKYVNYFTGFIEKEIECIDDPDEKLMMVIQLQKKLTQLPGKANKGYNPENESLKAQTLKWLNSELHYCETLRRLNVKEQSREKADKWDGFKIKTSLSVAELGCFTKLLLDSGVIIHDNKKQLIEFFADFLTSKQKQSITASSLWNKMYTDDTGVTRSLKKMILDLLNYLK
;
A
#
# COMPACT_ATOMS: atom_id res chain seq x y z
N MET A 1 19.13 68.28 46.02
CA MET A 1 18.02 67.31 45.84
C MET A 1 18.32 66.31 44.71
N SER A 2 19.49 65.65 44.70
CA SER A 2 19.86 64.65 43.66
C SER A 2 20.33 63.30 44.25
N TYR A 3 20.56 63.23 45.57
CA TYR A 3 21.01 62.00 46.25
C TYR A 3 19.87 61.00 46.55
N ASP A 4 18.62 61.46 46.58
CA ASP A 4 17.48 60.67 47.08
C ASP A 4 16.84 59.77 45.99
N ALA A 5 17.01 60.12 44.71
CA ALA A 5 16.51 59.32 43.59
C ALA A 5 17.41 58.12 43.25
N SER A 6 18.73 58.27 43.37
CA SER A 6 19.71 57.20 43.14
C SER A 6 19.67 56.13 44.24
N TYR A 7 19.47 56.55 45.49
CA TYR A 7 19.35 55.63 46.63
C TYR A 7 18.06 54.80 46.60
N LYS A 8 16.92 55.42 46.23
CA LYS A 8 15.66 54.69 46.02
C LYS A 8 15.77 53.72 44.85
N ALA A 9 16.37 54.11 43.72
CA ALA A 9 16.58 53.21 42.58
C ALA A 9 17.45 51.98 42.93
N GLY A 10 18.47 52.14 43.79
CA GLY A 10 19.30 51.04 44.29
C GLY A 10 18.57 50.08 45.23
N ILE A 11 17.65 50.57 46.07
CA ILE A 11 16.80 49.74 46.94
C ILE A 11 15.77 48.97 46.11
N TYR A 12 15.10 49.63 45.16
CA TYR A 12 14.16 48.95 44.26
C TYR A 12 14.84 47.85 43.43
N ALA A 13 16.07 48.07 42.94
CA ALA A 13 16.82 47.05 42.22
C ALA A 13 17.28 45.86 43.10
N ALA A 14 17.57 46.11 44.38
CA ALA A 14 17.94 45.06 45.35
C ALA A 14 16.72 44.22 45.77
N GLU A 15 15.57 44.85 46.03
CA GLU A 15 14.30 44.15 46.30
C GLU A 15 13.83 43.33 45.09
N GLU A 16 14.03 43.85 43.87
CA GLU A 16 13.75 43.14 42.62
C GLU A 16 14.70 41.95 42.40
N GLN A 17 15.98 42.06 42.79
CA GLN A 17 16.93 40.94 42.77
C GLN A 17 16.60 39.85 43.80
N GLU A 18 16.24 40.22 45.03
CA GLU A 18 15.84 39.26 46.06
C GLU A 18 14.53 38.53 45.68
N MET A 19 13.56 39.26 45.13
CA MET A 19 12.31 38.67 44.63
C MET A 19 12.58 37.72 43.45
N ASN A 20 13.47 38.09 42.53
CA ASN A 20 13.87 37.20 41.43
C ASN A 20 14.60 35.95 41.94
N HIS A 21 15.48 36.08 42.94
CA HIS A 21 16.14 34.92 43.56
C HIS A 21 15.14 33.98 44.26
N PHE A 22 14.14 34.54 44.94
CA PHE A 22 13.09 33.75 45.59
C PHE A 22 12.19 33.03 44.57
N LEU A 23 11.81 33.72 43.48
CA LEU A 23 11.07 33.10 42.38
C LEU A 23 11.89 31.99 41.69
N GLN A 24 13.19 32.21 41.48
CA GLN A 24 14.10 31.20 40.95
C GLN A 24 14.11 29.95 41.84
N PHE A 25 14.27 30.12 43.15
CA PHE A 25 14.27 29.04 44.13
C PHE A 25 12.96 28.25 44.14
N ILE A 26 11.81 28.93 44.09
CA ILE A 26 10.49 28.27 43.98
C ILE A 26 10.42 27.47 42.69
N CYS A 27 10.82 28.05 41.56
CA CYS A 27 10.79 27.34 40.29
C CYS A 27 11.71 26.11 40.29
N ASP A 28 12.88 26.18 40.90
CA ASP A 28 13.81 25.06 40.99
C ASP A 28 13.25 23.95 41.92
N THR A 29 12.64 24.34 43.04
CA THR A 29 11.98 23.38 43.96
C THR A 29 10.79 22.68 43.29
N LEU A 30 9.98 23.42 42.52
CA LEU A 30 8.88 22.85 41.74
C LEU A 30 9.39 21.93 40.64
N GLN A 31 10.53 22.27 40.01
CA GLN A 31 11.18 21.42 39.01
C GLN A 31 11.68 20.11 39.62
N ASP A 32 12.31 20.17 40.80
CA ASP A 32 12.77 18.97 41.51
C ASP A 32 11.61 18.06 41.92
N LEU A 33 10.51 18.64 42.39
CA LEU A 33 9.28 17.88 42.70
C LEU A 33 8.70 17.23 41.46
N LEU A 34 8.65 17.95 40.33
CA LEU A 34 8.13 17.44 39.08
C LEU A 34 9.02 16.33 38.50
N ASN A 35 10.34 16.47 38.59
CA ASN A 35 11.30 15.43 38.25
C ASN A 35 11.14 14.17 39.12
N PHE A 36 10.92 14.36 40.42
CA PHE A 36 10.63 13.27 41.35
C PHE A 36 9.33 12.54 40.99
N LEU A 37 8.26 13.27 40.69
CA LEU A 37 6.99 12.70 40.25
C LEU A 37 7.15 11.92 38.94
N HIS A 38 7.88 12.47 37.96
CA HIS A 38 8.20 11.76 36.72
C HIS A 38 8.94 10.44 36.93
N LYS A 39 9.84 10.40 37.92
CA LYS A 39 10.66 9.22 38.21
C LYS A 39 9.91 8.15 38.99
N GLU A 40 9.21 8.53 40.06
CA GLU A 40 8.60 7.59 41.00
C GLU A 40 7.15 7.23 40.65
N TYR A 41 6.44 8.12 39.94
CA TYR A 41 5.00 7.97 39.64
C TYR A 41 4.64 8.22 38.16
N PRO A 42 5.36 7.63 37.18
CA PRO A 42 5.14 7.91 35.76
C PRO A 42 3.72 7.56 35.27
N ARG A 43 3.02 6.64 35.95
CA ARG A 43 1.65 6.22 35.59
C ARG A 43 0.57 7.24 35.92
N PHE A 44 0.85 8.21 36.79
CA PHE A 44 -0.11 9.21 37.25
C PHE A 44 0.04 10.56 36.56
N ILE A 45 0.99 10.67 35.64
CA ILE A 45 1.28 11.89 34.91
C ILE A 45 0.59 11.84 33.58
N ASP A 46 -0.19 12.88 33.31
CA ASP A 46 -0.88 13.05 32.05
C ASP A 46 0.15 13.29 30.92
N PRO A 47 0.25 12.39 29.92
CA PRO A 47 1.15 12.56 28.79
C PRO A 47 0.85 13.82 27.98
N ASP A 48 -0.39 14.31 28.02
CA ASP A 48 -0.82 15.50 27.28
C ASP A 48 -0.51 16.80 28.07
N CYS A 49 0.15 16.68 29.23
CA CYS A 49 0.59 17.83 30.01
C CYS A 49 1.75 18.56 29.31
N ARG A 50 1.79 19.88 29.50
CA ARG A 50 2.82 20.75 28.93
C ARG A 50 4.17 20.52 29.62
N ILE A 51 5.24 20.44 28.83
CA ILE A 51 6.60 20.39 29.36
C ILE A 51 6.95 21.72 30.05
N PRO A 52 7.60 21.70 31.23
CA PRO A 52 8.15 22.91 31.84
C PRO A 52 9.07 23.66 30.87
N ALA A 53 8.87 24.97 30.72
CA ALA A 53 9.63 25.78 29.76
C ALA A 53 11.15 25.73 29.99
N LYS A 54 11.59 25.43 31.23
CA LYS A 54 13.00 25.26 31.59
C LYS A 54 13.65 24.00 30.99
N ASP A 55 12.88 22.95 30.74
CA ASP A 55 13.41 21.66 30.27
C ASP A 55 13.53 21.60 28.75
N ILE A 56 12.82 22.46 28.03
CA ILE A 56 12.73 22.42 26.56
C ILE A 56 14.08 22.75 25.89
N PRO A 57 14.86 23.77 26.31
CA PRO A 57 16.18 24.02 25.73
C PRO A 57 17.13 22.84 25.92
N ALA A 58 17.20 22.30 27.15
CA ALA A 58 18.07 21.16 27.45
C ALA A 58 17.69 19.91 26.63
N LEU A 59 16.39 19.65 26.47
CA LEU A 59 15.91 18.58 25.61
C LEU A 59 16.25 18.84 24.14
N SER A 60 16.02 20.06 23.63
CA SER A 60 16.34 20.39 22.24
C SER A 60 17.83 20.19 21.94
N ASP A 61 18.71 20.58 22.85
CA ASP A 61 20.15 20.41 22.68
C ASP A 61 20.55 18.93 22.75
N GLU A 62 19.94 18.14 23.66
CA GLU A 62 20.10 16.69 23.73
C GLU A 62 19.69 16.00 22.41
N LEU A 63 18.51 16.35 21.89
CA LEU A 63 17.97 15.75 20.66
C LEU A 63 18.89 16.02 19.46
N MET A 64 19.33 17.28 19.30
CA MET A 64 20.21 17.68 18.20
C MET A 64 21.59 17.04 18.29
N PHE A 65 22.22 17.03 19.48
CA PHE A 65 23.53 16.41 19.66
C PHE A 65 23.52 14.92 19.32
N ARG A 66 22.49 14.19 19.74
CA ARG A 66 22.32 12.77 19.41
C ARG A 66 22.02 12.57 17.92
N TRP A 67 21.24 13.45 17.31
CA TRP A 67 20.95 13.43 15.88
C TRP A 67 22.21 13.56 15.03
N ASP A 68 23.10 14.52 15.34
CA ASP A 68 24.34 14.73 14.57
C ASP A 68 25.20 13.45 14.50
N SER A 69 25.29 12.73 15.63
CA SER A 69 25.99 11.45 15.70
C SER A 69 25.32 10.34 14.88
N ILE A 70 23.99 10.33 14.82
CA ILE A 70 23.20 9.39 14.01
C ILE A 70 23.34 9.70 12.52
N GLN A 71 23.37 10.98 12.15
CA GLN A 71 23.49 11.44 10.77
C GLN A 71 24.81 10.98 10.14
N GLU A 72 25.92 10.99 10.88
CA GLU A 72 27.17 10.41 10.41
C GLU A 72 27.03 8.90 10.10
N ALA A 73 26.35 8.16 10.97
CA ALA A 73 26.12 6.73 10.76
C ALA A 73 25.19 6.47 9.55
N PHE A 74 24.20 7.33 9.33
CA PHE A 74 23.29 7.25 8.19
C PHE A 74 24.03 7.44 6.86
N ASN A 75 24.93 8.42 6.81
CA ASN A 75 25.79 8.67 5.66
C ASN A 75 26.70 7.48 5.36
N ARG A 76 27.27 6.83 6.40
CA ARG A 76 28.10 5.62 6.23
C ARG A 76 27.30 4.44 5.69
N LYS A 77 26.05 4.25 6.15
CA LYS A 77 25.16 3.16 5.75
C LYS A 77 24.41 3.42 4.43
N GLY A 78 24.66 4.56 3.76
CA GLY A 78 24.05 4.89 2.48
C GLY A 78 22.54 5.13 2.54
N ILE A 79 22.04 5.70 3.63
CA ILE A 79 20.63 6.08 3.73
C ILE A 79 20.34 7.28 2.82
N ASP A 80 19.17 7.26 2.20
CA ASP A 80 18.66 8.34 1.35
C ASP A 80 18.63 9.69 2.10
N ALA A 81 19.14 10.73 1.44
CA ALA A 81 19.12 12.09 1.96
C ALA A 81 17.70 12.56 2.24
N GLU A 82 16.71 12.18 1.42
CA GLU A 82 15.32 12.55 1.62
C GLU A 82 14.77 12.02 2.95
N LEU A 83 15.07 10.76 3.29
CA LEU A 83 14.64 10.16 4.55
C LEU A 83 15.34 10.80 5.75
N SER A 84 16.64 11.12 5.61
CA SER A 84 17.40 11.82 6.64
C SER A 84 16.83 13.21 6.93
N ASP A 85 16.48 13.97 5.89
CA ASP A 85 15.92 15.32 6.01
C ASP A 85 14.55 15.31 6.71
N ILE A 86 13.68 14.33 6.40
CA ILE A 86 12.37 14.19 7.06
C ILE A 86 12.51 13.94 8.56
N LEU A 87 13.48 13.10 8.95
CA LEU A 87 13.76 12.81 10.35
C LEU A 87 14.36 14.04 11.05
N MET A 88 15.32 14.72 10.41
CA MET A 88 15.92 15.95 10.93
C MET A 88 14.87 17.04 11.18
N GLU A 89 13.94 17.23 10.24
CA GLU A 89 12.85 18.20 10.37
C GLU A 89 11.94 17.89 11.55
N SER A 90 11.73 16.61 11.88
CA SER A 90 10.93 16.22 13.05
C SER A 90 11.58 16.69 14.36
N PHE A 91 12.91 16.72 14.44
CA PHE A 91 13.64 17.28 15.59
C PHE A 91 13.73 18.81 15.54
N PHE A 92 13.88 19.41 14.36
CA PHE A 92 13.96 20.86 14.21
C PHE A 92 12.62 21.56 14.47
N SER A 93 11.53 20.93 14.02
CA SER A 93 10.16 21.43 14.23
C SER A 93 9.81 21.58 15.71
N PHE A 94 10.30 20.67 16.57
CA PHE A 94 10.19 20.78 18.02
C PHE A 94 10.81 22.08 18.56
N LYS A 95 11.99 22.45 18.06
CA LYS A 95 12.70 23.68 18.45
C LYS A 95 11.96 24.93 17.97
N THR A 96 11.46 24.93 16.74
CA THR A 96 10.71 26.07 16.18
C THR A 96 9.33 26.23 16.84
N ASP A 97 8.67 25.13 17.18
CA ASP A 97 7.35 25.16 17.83
C ASP A 97 7.43 25.70 19.25
N TYR A 98 8.54 25.41 19.97
CA TYR A 98 8.87 26.06 21.24
C TYR A 98 9.06 27.58 21.10
N LEU A 99 9.91 28.02 20.16
CA LEU A 99 10.16 29.45 19.91
C LEU A 99 8.87 30.18 19.47
N GLY A 100 7.94 29.46 18.85
CA GLY A 100 6.63 29.94 18.42
C GLY A 100 5.53 29.90 19.49
N ASN A 101 5.83 29.61 20.76
CA ASN A 101 4.85 29.50 21.85
C ASN A 101 3.77 28.42 21.67
N LYS A 102 4.00 27.39 20.86
CA LYS A 102 3.08 26.25 20.80
C LYS A 102 3.16 25.41 22.08
N HIS A 103 2.04 24.78 22.41
CA HIS A 103 1.94 23.86 23.53
C HIS A 103 2.67 22.55 23.18
N VAL A 104 3.90 22.40 23.65
CA VAL A 104 4.66 21.15 23.56
C VAL A 104 4.31 20.24 24.74
N THR A 105 3.94 18.99 24.46
CA THR A 105 3.49 18.01 25.45
C THR A 105 4.58 17.03 25.87
N LEU A 106 4.45 16.47 27.08
CA LEU A 106 5.35 15.40 27.57
C LEU A 106 5.35 14.17 26.65
N TYR A 107 4.20 13.90 26.01
CA TYR A 107 4.04 12.86 25.01
C TYR A 107 4.96 13.10 23.80
N GLU A 108 4.96 14.29 23.21
CA GLU A 108 5.78 14.62 22.05
C GLU A 108 7.27 14.46 22.35
N ALA A 109 7.73 14.95 23.51
CA ALA A 109 9.11 14.75 23.95
C ALA A 109 9.46 13.28 24.20
N GLY A 110 8.57 12.54 24.85
CA GLY A 110 8.74 11.10 25.09
C GLY A 110 8.82 10.32 23.78
N TYR A 111 7.97 10.66 22.81
CA TYR A 111 7.99 10.06 21.48
C TYR A 111 9.28 10.39 20.72
N LEU A 112 9.74 11.64 20.73
CA LEU A 112 11.00 12.04 20.08
C LEU A 112 12.22 11.33 20.68
N ARG A 113 12.25 11.15 22.02
CA ARG A 113 13.30 10.34 22.68
C ARG A 113 13.23 8.87 22.25
N MET A 114 12.04 8.27 22.23
CA MET A 114 11.84 6.90 21.74
C MET A 114 12.28 6.75 20.28
N LEU A 115 11.97 7.73 19.43
CA LEU A 115 12.42 7.78 18.04
C LEU A 115 13.95 7.79 17.99
N LEU A 116 14.62 8.69 18.70
CA LEU A 116 16.09 8.73 18.76
C LEU A 116 16.70 7.44 19.27
N ASP A 117 16.11 6.79 20.26
CA ASP A 117 16.62 5.53 20.79
C ASP A 117 16.55 4.42 19.73
N GLU A 118 15.46 4.31 18.96
CA GLU A 118 15.37 3.36 17.85
C GLU A 118 16.34 3.69 16.71
N LEU A 119 16.55 4.98 16.41
CA LEU A 119 17.53 5.42 15.42
C LEU A 119 18.97 5.17 15.88
N TRP A 120 19.26 5.36 17.17
CA TRP A 120 20.56 5.07 17.76
C TRP A 120 20.88 3.57 17.74
N LEU A 121 19.90 2.73 18.09
CA LEU A 121 20.02 1.28 17.98
C LEU A 121 20.27 0.84 16.54
N PHE A 122 19.64 1.51 15.56
CA PHE A 122 19.93 1.28 14.16
C PHE A 122 21.34 1.74 13.76
N ALA A 123 21.77 2.90 14.22
CA ALA A 123 23.09 3.45 13.92
C ALA A 123 24.22 2.56 14.43
N GLY A 124 24.07 2.01 15.65
CA GLY A 124 25.06 1.15 16.30
C GLY A 124 24.99 -0.33 15.94
N ALA A 125 23.97 -0.79 15.21
CA ALA A 125 23.91 -2.17 14.75
C ALA A 125 24.92 -2.41 13.62
N ASP A 126 25.76 -3.44 13.73
CA ASP A 126 26.66 -3.84 12.65
C ASP A 126 25.88 -4.27 11.39
N GLU A 127 26.51 -4.19 10.21
CA GLU A 127 25.91 -4.54 8.91
C GLU A 127 25.63 -6.05 8.73
N GLU A 128 25.63 -6.84 9.81
CA GLU A 128 25.50 -8.31 9.78
C GLU A 128 24.08 -8.82 9.40
N GLY A 129 23.20 -7.95 8.91
CA GLY A 129 21.85 -8.31 8.47
C GLY A 129 21.75 -8.61 6.98
N GLU A 130 21.04 -9.68 6.61
CA GLU A 130 20.73 -10.03 5.20
C GLU A 130 19.88 -8.97 4.47
N LEU A 131 19.23 -8.06 5.20
CA LEU A 131 18.34 -7.03 4.66
C LEU A 131 19.07 -5.71 4.43
N HIS A 132 18.80 -5.07 3.29
CA HIS A 132 19.39 -3.77 2.97
C HIS A 132 19.04 -2.69 4.03
N PRO A 133 19.99 -1.81 4.42
CA PRO A 133 19.84 -0.88 5.55
C PRO A 133 18.57 -0.02 5.53
N VAL A 134 18.15 0.44 4.34
CA VAL A 134 16.94 1.24 4.15
C VAL A 134 15.67 0.47 4.56
N TYR A 135 15.58 -0.83 4.27
CA TYR A 135 14.40 -1.62 4.69
C TYR A 135 14.39 -1.84 6.19
N GLN A 136 15.56 -2.05 6.81
CA GLN A 136 15.66 -2.21 8.26
C GLN A 136 15.19 -0.93 8.99
N LEU A 137 15.59 0.24 8.49
CA LEU A 137 15.15 1.53 9.05
C LEU A 137 13.63 1.70 8.88
N ASN A 138 13.09 1.42 7.70
CA ASN A 138 11.64 1.50 7.46
C ASN A 138 10.83 0.57 8.39
N LEU A 139 11.32 -0.66 8.63
CA LEU A 139 10.67 -1.58 9.58
C LEU A 139 10.63 -1.01 11.01
N ARG A 140 11.70 -0.34 11.45
CA ARG A 140 11.75 0.32 12.76
C ARG A 140 10.76 1.49 12.84
N LEU A 141 10.74 2.37 11.84
CA LEU A 141 9.81 3.50 11.76
C LEU A 141 8.34 3.06 11.74
N GLN A 142 8.05 1.96 11.04
CA GLN A 142 6.74 1.29 11.06
C GLN A 142 6.40 0.76 12.45
N SER A 143 7.36 0.14 13.15
CA SER A 143 7.11 -0.44 14.47
C SER A 143 6.75 0.59 15.54
N ILE A 144 7.32 1.80 15.45
CA ILE A 144 7.01 2.92 16.35
C ILE A 144 5.86 3.81 15.89
N ASN A 145 5.21 3.49 14.76
CA ASN A 145 4.11 4.27 14.19
C ASN A 145 4.47 5.74 13.89
N PHE A 146 5.58 5.95 13.16
CA PHE A 146 6.01 7.27 12.71
C PHE A 146 5.11 7.81 11.58
N ASN A 147 3.91 8.28 11.96
CA ASN A 147 2.88 8.77 11.05
C ASN A 147 3.07 10.24 10.60
N HIS A 148 4.32 10.66 10.42
CA HIS A 148 4.65 11.95 9.84
C HIS A 148 4.29 11.96 8.35
N TRP A 149 3.53 12.96 7.89
CA TRP A 149 2.98 12.97 6.53
C TRP A 149 4.06 12.92 5.43
N LYS A 150 5.19 13.61 5.62
CA LYS A 150 6.32 13.55 4.67
C LYS A 150 6.90 12.14 4.55
N TYR A 151 6.99 11.44 5.68
CA TYR A 151 7.48 10.06 5.70
C TYR A 151 6.48 9.11 5.02
N VAL A 152 5.18 9.30 5.24
CA VAL A 152 4.14 8.52 4.55
C VAL A 152 4.31 8.69 3.03
N ASN A 153 4.45 9.93 2.55
CA ASN A 153 4.64 10.22 1.13
C ASN A 153 5.93 9.61 0.56
N TYR A 154 7.04 9.74 1.30
CA TYR A 154 8.31 9.11 0.94
C TYR A 154 8.16 7.59 0.82
N PHE A 155 7.54 6.95 1.81
CA PHE A 155 7.40 5.50 1.86
C PHE A 155 6.46 4.97 0.78
N THR A 156 5.35 5.66 0.49
CA THR A 156 4.47 5.29 -0.62
C THR A 156 5.17 5.48 -1.97
N GLY A 157 5.92 6.57 -2.15
CA GLY A 157 6.69 6.81 -3.38
C GLY A 157 7.84 5.82 -3.58
N PHE A 158 8.46 5.37 -2.49
CA PHE A 158 9.44 4.27 -2.52
C PHE A 158 8.81 2.97 -3.02
N ILE A 159 7.63 2.60 -2.49
CA ILE A 159 6.90 1.41 -2.93
C ILE A 159 6.43 1.54 -4.38
N GLU A 160 5.96 2.73 -4.78
CA GLU A 160 5.50 3.01 -6.14
C GLU A 160 6.63 2.78 -7.16
N LYS A 161 7.83 3.33 -6.91
CA LYS A 161 9.01 3.09 -7.77
C LYS A 161 9.34 1.61 -7.90
N GLU A 162 9.28 0.86 -6.80
CA GLU A 162 9.54 -0.59 -6.81
C GLU A 162 8.48 -1.35 -7.63
N ILE A 163 7.21 -0.95 -7.57
CA ILE A 163 6.13 -1.53 -8.37
C ILE A 163 6.28 -1.15 -9.86
N GLU A 164 6.70 0.09 -10.16
CA GLU A 164 6.91 0.57 -11.53
C GLU A 164 8.05 -0.17 -12.24
N CYS A 165 9.08 -0.61 -11.51
CA CYS A 165 10.19 -1.38 -12.06
C CYS A 165 9.82 -2.80 -12.52
N ILE A 166 8.65 -3.31 -12.15
CA ILE A 166 8.16 -4.62 -12.61
C ILE A 166 7.46 -4.43 -13.95
N ASP A 167 7.71 -5.30 -14.94
CA ASP A 167 7.02 -5.23 -16.22
C ASP A 167 5.73 -6.06 -16.24
N ASP A 168 5.71 -7.21 -15.54
CA ASP A 168 4.58 -8.13 -15.55
C ASP A 168 3.43 -7.67 -14.61
N PRO A 169 2.20 -7.48 -15.12
CA PRO A 169 1.08 -7.01 -14.32
C PRO A 169 0.64 -8.00 -13.22
N ASP A 170 0.84 -9.31 -13.41
CA ASP A 170 0.51 -10.29 -12.38
C ASP A 170 1.56 -10.33 -11.26
N GLU A 171 2.85 -10.15 -11.59
CA GLU A 171 3.92 -9.92 -10.60
C GLU A 171 3.71 -8.64 -9.79
N LYS A 172 3.28 -7.53 -10.42
CA LYS A 172 2.88 -6.29 -9.70
C LYS A 172 1.80 -6.57 -8.67
N LEU A 173 0.73 -7.25 -9.10
CA LEU A 173 -0.38 -7.59 -8.23
C LEU A 173 0.08 -8.46 -7.05
N MET A 174 0.94 -9.44 -7.32
CA MET A 174 1.50 -10.31 -6.29
C MET A 174 2.35 -9.53 -5.29
N MET A 175 3.18 -8.59 -5.74
CA MET A 175 3.99 -7.74 -4.86
C MET A 175 3.12 -6.89 -3.94
N VAL A 176 2.09 -6.22 -4.45
CA VAL A 176 1.16 -5.40 -3.66
C VAL A 176 0.47 -6.26 -2.59
N ILE A 177 0.00 -7.45 -2.95
CA ILE A 177 -0.64 -8.39 -2.00
C ILE A 177 0.35 -8.85 -0.92
N GLN A 178 1.60 -9.14 -1.29
CA GLN A 178 2.63 -9.53 -0.32
C GLN A 178 2.97 -8.40 0.65
N LEU A 179 3.07 -7.17 0.17
CA LEU A 179 3.32 -5.99 1.00
C LEU A 179 2.16 -5.73 1.98
N GLN A 180 0.91 -5.80 1.49
CA GLN A 180 -0.27 -5.72 2.36
C GLN A 180 -0.22 -6.77 3.47
N LYS A 181 0.03 -8.04 3.11
CA LYS A 181 0.12 -9.14 4.08
C LYS A 181 1.19 -8.87 5.13
N LYS A 182 2.40 -8.46 4.72
CA LYS A 182 3.51 -8.15 5.64
C LYS A 182 3.12 -7.02 6.60
N LEU A 183 2.56 -5.92 6.09
CA LEU A 183 2.15 -4.78 6.92
C LEU A 183 1.03 -5.14 7.89
N THR A 184 0.04 -5.92 7.47
CA THR A 184 -1.03 -6.40 8.37
C THR A 184 -0.45 -7.26 9.50
N GLN A 185 0.54 -8.10 9.20
CA GLN A 185 1.16 -9.01 10.16
C GLN A 185 2.20 -8.35 11.08
N LEU A 186 2.69 -7.15 10.75
CA LEU A 186 3.62 -6.43 11.62
C LEU A 186 2.93 -6.07 12.95
N PRO A 187 3.51 -6.51 14.10
CA PRO A 187 3.04 -6.08 15.41
C PRO A 187 3.41 -4.61 15.61
N GLY A 188 2.44 -3.78 15.99
CA GLY A 188 2.72 -2.40 16.40
C GLY A 188 3.36 -2.40 17.78
N LYS A 189 4.55 -1.82 17.93
CA LYS A 189 5.18 -1.63 19.26
C LYS A 189 4.58 -0.42 19.97
N ALA A 190 4.17 0.61 19.24
CA ALA A 190 3.63 1.85 19.80
C ALA A 190 2.09 1.90 19.73
N ASN A 191 1.47 2.22 20.87
CA ASN A 191 0.01 2.41 20.96
C ASN A 191 -0.45 3.79 20.44
N LYS A 192 0.44 4.81 20.46
CA LYS A 192 0.23 6.15 19.91
C LYS A 192 1.37 6.50 18.94
N GLY A 193 1.10 7.22 17.85
CA GLY A 193 2.07 7.61 16.83
C GLY A 193 2.61 9.03 17.01
N TYR A 194 3.56 9.45 16.16
CA TYR A 194 4.16 10.79 16.19
C TYR A 194 3.11 11.92 16.31
N ASN A 195 2.06 11.85 15.50
CA ASN A 195 0.87 12.70 15.58
C ASN A 195 -0.34 11.86 16.02
N PRO A 196 -0.77 11.92 17.29
CA PRO A 196 -1.88 11.11 17.80
C PRO A 196 -3.22 11.33 17.08
N GLU A 197 -3.47 12.54 16.59
CA GLU A 197 -4.68 12.92 15.87
C GLU A 197 -4.74 12.33 14.44
N ASN A 198 -3.60 11.97 13.88
CA ASN A 198 -3.51 11.40 12.55
C ASN A 198 -3.74 9.88 12.60
N GLU A 199 -4.28 9.34 11.50
CA GLU A 199 -4.34 7.89 11.30
C GLU A 199 -2.95 7.26 11.49
N SER A 200 -2.90 6.04 12.00
CA SER A 200 -1.64 5.30 12.12
C SER A 200 -0.96 5.15 10.76
N LEU A 201 0.36 5.15 10.73
CA LEU A 201 1.17 4.91 9.55
C LEU A 201 0.73 3.62 8.85
N LYS A 202 0.49 2.55 9.61
CA LYS A 202 -0.05 1.28 9.12
C LYS A 202 -1.38 1.45 8.39
N ALA A 203 -2.33 2.21 8.96
CA ALA A 203 -3.62 2.46 8.33
C ALA A 203 -3.49 3.28 7.05
N GLN A 204 -2.68 4.35 7.07
CA GLN A 204 -2.42 5.19 5.91
C GLN A 204 -1.79 4.39 4.76
N THR A 205 -0.76 3.59 5.06
CA THR A 205 -0.11 2.74 4.05
C THR A 205 -1.04 1.65 3.52
N LEU A 206 -1.85 1.00 4.38
CA LEU A 206 -2.83 0.00 3.93
C LEU A 206 -3.90 0.61 3.03
N LYS A 207 -4.36 1.83 3.34
CA LYS A 207 -5.32 2.56 2.50
C LYS A 207 -4.74 2.85 1.12
N TRP A 208 -3.49 3.33 1.06
CA TRP A 208 -2.79 3.55 -0.20
C TRP A 208 -2.58 2.25 -0.99
N LEU A 209 -2.15 1.17 -0.33
CA LEU A 209 -1.98 -0.13 -0.99
C LEU A 209 -3.30 -0.70 -1.52
N ASN A 210 -4.43 -0.42 -0.87
CA ASN A 210 -5.75 -0.84 -1.36
C ASN A 210 -6.15 -0.07 -2.63
N SER A 211 -5.86 1.23 -2.71
CA SER A 211 -6.05 1.97 -3.95
C SER A 211 -5.15 1.44 -5.07
N GLU A 212 -3.90 1.11 -4.74
CA GLU A 212 -2.95 0.57 -5.71
C GLU A 212 -3.38 -0.80 -6.23
N LEU A 213 -3.84 -1.68 -5.34
CA LEU A 213 -4.40 -2.97 -5.71
C LEU A 213 -5.60 -2.80 -6.67
N HIS A 214 -6.50 -1.86 -6.37
CA HIS A 214 -7.64 -1.57 -7.22
C HIS A 214 -7.23 -1.04 -8.61
N TYR A 215 -6.18 -0.21 -8.66
CA TYR A 215 -5.61 0.29 -9.90
C TYR A 215 -5.02 -0.84 -10.75
N CYS A 216 -4.16 -1.68 -10.17
CA CYS A 216 -3.59 -2.85 -10.87
C CYS A 216 -4.67 -3.81 -11.38
N GLU A 217 -5.69 -4.11 -10.56
CA GLU A 217 -6.81 -4.96 -10.99
C GLU A 217 -7.59 -4.36 -12.15
N THR A 218 -7.81 -3.04 -12.13
CA THR A 218 -8.54 -2.34 -13.18
C THR A 218 -7.77 -2.38 -14.50
N LEU A 219 -6.46 -2.10 -14.48
CA LEU A 219 -5.58 -2.24 -15.63
C LEU A 219 -5.62 -3.66 -16.21
N ARG A 220 -5.51 -4.68 -15.35
CA ARG A 220 -5.58 -6.07 -15.79
C ARG A 220 -6.91 -6.39 -16.48
N ARG A 221 -8.04 -5.91 -15.95
CA ARG A 221 -9.36 -6.11 -16.56
C ARG A 221 -9.48 -5.41 -17.92
N LEU A 222 -8.85 -4.25 -18.11
CA LEU A 222 -8.83 -3.53 -19.38
C LEU A 222 -8.00 -4.29 -20.43
N ASN A 223 -6.79 -4.73 -20.06
CA ASN A 223 -5.92 -5.52 -20.96
C ASN A 223 -6.57 -6.83 -21.42
N VAL A 224 -7.25 -7.55 -20.51
CA VAL A 224 -7.98 -8.79 -20.87
C VAL A 224 -9.12 -8.49 -21.85
N LYS A 225 -9.83 -7.36 -21.69
CA LYS A 225 -10.89 -6.96 -22.62
C LYS A 225 -10.33 -6.65 -24.01
N GLU A 226 -9.20 -5.96 -24.11
CA GLU A 226 -8.56 -5.67 -25.40
C GLU A 226 -8.08 -6.94 -26.11
N GLN A 227 -7.39 -7.84 -25.40
CA GLN A 227 -6.97 -9.12 -25.98
C GLN A 227 -8.15 -10.01 -26.41
N SER A 228 -9.26 -9.98 -25.67
CA SER A 228 -10.48 -10.70 -26.08
C SER A 228 -11.15 -10.09 -27.32
N ARG A 229 -11.06 -8.76 -27.51
CA ARG A 229 -11.54 -8.08 -28.73
C ARG A 229 -10.66 -8.39 -29.93
N GLU A 230 -9.34 -8.34 -29.79
CA GLU A 230 -8.42 -8.70 -30.88
C GLU A 230 -8.58 -10.16 -31.34
N LYS A 231 -8.80 -11.08 -30.39
CA LYS A 231 -9.09 -12.49 -30.72
C LYS A 231 -10.46 -12.66 -31.38
N ALA A 232 -11.46 -11.88 -30.99
CA ALA A 232 -12.78 -11.90 -31.63
C ALA A 232 -12.72 -11.34 -33.06
N ASP A 233 -11.99 -10.25 -33.29
CA ASP A 233 -11.80 -9.64 -34.61
C ASP A 233 -11.09 -10.57 -35.60
N LYS A 234 -10.15 -11.40 -35.14
CA LYS A 234 -9.43 -12.36 -36.00
C LYS A 234 -10.36 -13.33 -36.73
N TRP A 235 -11.51 -13.65 -36.14
CA TRP A 235 -12.47 -14.60 -36.70
C TRP A 235 -13.77 -13.93 -37.15
N ASP A 236 -13.82 -12.60 -37.12
CA ASP A 236 -14.99 -11.86 -37.61
C ASP A 236 -15.17 -12.09 -39.11
N GLY A 237 -16.39 -12.45 -39.51
CA GLY A 237 -16.73 -12.86 -40.87
C GLY A 237 -16.17 -14.22 -41.34
N PHE A 238 -15.39 -14.94 -40.53
CA PHE A 238 -14.86 -16.26 -40.92
C PHE A 238 -15.96 -17.32 -40.90
N LYS A 239 -16.32 -17.85 -42.08
CA LYS A 239 -17.32 -18.91 -42.21
C LYS A 239 -16.87 -20.04 -43.13
N ILE A 240 -17.07 -21.28 -42.67
CA ILE A 240 -16.81 -22.49 -43.45
C ILE A 240 -18.08 -22.90 -44.17
N LYS A 241 -18.01 -22.98 -45.51
CA LYS A 241 -19.13 -23.43 -46.34
C LYS A 241 -19.17 -24.94 -46.39
N THR A 242 -20.30 -25.52 -45.96
CA THR A 242 -20.55 -26.95 -46.05
C THR A 242 -21.52 -27.26 -47.19
N SER A 243 -21.43 -28.48 -47.74
CA SER A 243 -22.39 -29.00 -48.72
C SER A 243 -23.69 -29.50 -48.08
N LEU A 244 -23.78 -29.46 -46.75
CA LEU A 244 -24.88 -29.98 -45.95
C LEU A 244 -26.00 -28.94 -45.82
N SER A 245 -27.24 -29.41 -45.81
CA SER A 245 -28.39 -28.62 -45.38
C SER A 245 -28.35 -28.38 -43.86
N VAL A 246 -29.13 -27.42 -43.36
CA VAL A 246 -29.22 -27.14 -41.91
C VAL A 246 -29.69 -28.37 -41.12
N ALA A 247 -30.56 -29.20 -41.71
CA ALA A 247 -31.04 -30.43 -41.07
C ALA A 247 -29.94 -31.51 -41.00
N GLU A 248 -29.20 -31.70 -42.09
CA GLU A 248 -28.06 -32.60 -42.13
C GLU A 248 -26.94 -32.15 -41.18
N LEU A 249 -26.67 -30.84 -41.09
CA LEU A 249 -25.71 -30.29 -40.12
C LEU A 249 -26.11 -30.59 -38.68
N GLY A 250 -27.37 -30.34 -38.30
CA GLY A 250 -27.84 -30.62 -36.94
C GLY A 250 -27.71 -32.11 -36.60
N CYS A 251 -28.13 -32.98 -37.50
CA CYS A 251 -28.02 -34.43 -37.30
C CYS A 251 -26.56 -34.91 -37.28
N PHE A 252 -25.69 -34.33 -38.11
CA PHE A 252 -24.25 -34.63 -38.13
C PHE A 252 -23.55 -34.17 -36.84
N THR A 253 -23.84 -32.96 -36.34
CA THR A 253 -23.33 -32.47 -35.04
C THR A 253 -23.75 -33.42 -33.90
N LYS A 254 -24.99 -33.89 -33.90
CA LYS A 254 -25.44 -34.90 -32.93
C LYS A 254 -24.69 -36.21 -33.08
N LEU A 255 -24.49 -36.71 -34.30
CA LEU A 255 -23.75 -37.94 -34.55
C LEU A 255 -22.30 -37.84 -34.01
N LEU A 256 -21.63 -36.70 -34.19
CA LEU A 256 -20.28 -36.47 -33.69
C LEU A 256 -20.20 -36.47 -32.15
N LEU A 257 -21.21 -35.91 -31.49
CA LEU A 257 -21.35 -35.96 -30.03
C LEU A 257 -21.62 -37.38 -29.54
N ASP A 258 -22.62 -38.05 -30.13
CA ASP A 258 -23.08 -39.37 -29.68
C ASP A 258 -22.03 -40.46 -29.95
N SER A 259 -21.19 -40.31 -30.98
CA SER A 259 -20.06 -41.20 -31.28
C SER A 259 -18.82 -40.93 -30.43
N GLY A 260 -18.81 -39.85 -29.63
CA GLY A 260 -17.66 -39.45 -28.83
C GLY A 260 -16.51 -38.83 -29.64
N VAL A 261 -16.71 -38.54 -30.94
CA VAL A 261 -15.72 -37.82 -31.76
C VAL A 261 -15.55 -36.38 -31.27
N ILE A 262 -16.65 -35.75 -30.82
CA ILE A 262 -16.62 -34.47 -30.12
C ILE A 262 -17.06 -34.70 -28.68
N ILE A 263 -16.21 -34.32 -27.73
CA ILE A 263 -16.50 -34.36 -26.29
C ILE A 263 -16.58 -32.92 -25.80
N HIS A 264 -17.79 -32.47 -25.43
CA HIS A 264 -18.02 -31.12 -24.94
C HIS A 264 -19.16 -31.09 -23.93
N ASP A 265 -18.93 -30.51 -22.74
CA ASP A 265 -19.87 -30.54 -21.62
C ASP A 265 -21.10 -29.66 -21.86
N ASN A 266 -20.93 -28.57 -22.61
CA ASN A 266 -22.01 -27.64 -22.93
C ASN A 266 -22.46 -27.78 -24.38
N LYS A 267 -23.52 -28.56 -24.63
CA LYS A 267 -24.09 -28.76 -25.97
C LYS A 267 -24.59 -27.47 -26.61
N LYS A 268 -25.06 -26.51 -25.80
CA LYS A 268 -25.58 -25.23 -26.29
C LYS A 268 -24.47 -24.35 -26.88
N GLN A 269 -23.36 -24.23 -26.15
CA GLN A 269 -22.17 -23.50 -26.61
C GLN A 269 -21.59 -24.11 -27.89
N LEU A 270 -21.58 -25.44 -28.00
CA LEU A 270 -21.15 -26.12 -29.21
C LEU A 270 -22.04 -25.79 -30.41
N ILE A 271 -23.36 -25.69 -30.20
CA ILE A 271 -24.31 -25.36 -31.26
C ILE A 271 -24.22 -23.90 -31.68
N GLU A 272 -23.97 -22.99 -30.74
CA GLU A 272 -23.64 -21.60 -31.03
C GLU A 272 -22.37 -21.52 -31.88
N PHE A 273 -21.30 -22.24 -31.50
CA PHE A 273 -20.07 -22.34 -32.30
C PHE A 273 -20.34 -22.80 -33.74
N PHE A 274 -21.09 -23.90 -33.93
CA PHE A 274 -21.39 -24.38 -35.28
C PHE A 274 -22.26 -23.41 -36.08
N ALA A 275 -23.18 -22.68 -35.44
CA ALA A 275 -24.02 -21.69 -36.11
C ALA A 275 -23.23 -20.43 -36.54
N ASP A 276 -22.26 -20.02 -35.72
CA ASP A 276 -21.44 -18.84 -35.98
C ASP A 276 -20.41 -19.11 -37.08
N PHE A 277 -19.80 -20.30 -37.08
CA PHE A 277 -18.67 -20.63 -37.97
C PHE A 277 -19.04 -21.46 -39.21
N LEU A 278 -20.21 -22.12 -39.27
CA LEU A 278 -20.61 -22.90 -40.45
C LEU A 278 -21.73 -22.23 -41.26
N THR A 279 -21.71 -22.48 -42.57
CA THR A 279 -22.83 -22.20 -43.47
C THR A 279 -23.31 -23.46 -44.17
N SER A 280 -24.58 -23.46 -44.55
CA SER A 280 -25.23 -24.59 -45.23
C SER A 280 -25.27 -24.38 -46.73
N LYS A 281 -25.60 -25.43 -47.49
CA LYS A 281 -25.76 -25.39 -48.94
C LYS A 281 -26.73 -24.29 -49.42
N GLN A 282 -27.75 -23.96 -48.62
CA GLN A 282 -28.85 -23.06 -49.00
C GLN A 282 -28.87 -21.73 -48.22
N LYS A 283 -28.18 -21.63 -47.07
CA LYS A 283 -28.21 -20.44 -46.21
C LYS A 283 -26.81 -20.02 -45.78
N GLN A 284 -26.51 -18.74 -46.00
CA GLN A 284 -25.28 -18.06 -45.55
C GLN A 284 -25.24 -17.78 -44.04
N SER A 285 -26.39 -17.85 -43.36
CA SER A 285 -26.48 -17.78 -41.90
C SER A 285 -27.37 -18.90 -41.37
N ILE A 286 -26.89 -19.57 -40.33
CA ILE A 286 -27.63 -20.59 -39.58
C ILE A 286 -27.86 -19.99 -38.20
N THR A 287 -29.07 -20.12 -37.65
CA THR A 287 -29.32 -19.71 -36.27
C THR A 287 -29.12 -20.91 -35.34
N ALA A 288 -28.52 -20.69 -34.16
CA ALA A 288 -28.29 -21.73 -33.16
C ALA A 288 -29.59 -22.51 -32.83
N SER A 289 -30.72 -21.81 -32.70
CA SER A 289 -32.03 -22.43 -32.46
C SER A 289 -32.47 -23.37 -33.59
N SER A 290 -32.20 -23.01 -34.85
CA SER A 290 -32.54 -23.86 -36.00
C SER A 290 -31.70 -25.13 -36.04
N LEU A 291 -30.42 -25.04 -35.68
CA LEU A 291 -29.50 -26.17 -35.64
C LEU A 291 -29.84 -27.10 -34.46
N TRP A 292 -30.09 -26.53 -33.28
CA TRP A 292 -30.53 -27.26 -32.08
C TRP A 292 -31.77 -28.12 -32.35
N ASN A 293 -32.81 -27.52 -32.93
CA ASN A 293 -34.06 -28.24 -33.23
C ASN A 293 -33.82 -29.41 -34.20
N LYS A 294 -32.90 -29.22 -35.16
CA LYS A 294 -32.57 -30.26 -36.15
C LYS A 294 -31.70 -31.39 -35.63
N MET A 295 -30.98 -31.22 -34.52
CA MET A 295 -30.30 -32.34 -33.85
C MET A 295 -31.29 -33.42 -33.40
N TYR A 296 -32.46 -33.02 -32.91
CA TYR A 296 -33.44 -33.93 -32.30
C TYR A 296 -34.63 -34.24 -33.20
N THR A 297 -34.62 -33.76 -34.46
CA THR A 297 -35.67 -34.08 -35.42
C THR A 297 -35.34 -35.38 -36.14
N ASP A 298 -36.20 -36.39 -36.03
CA ASP A 298 -36.06 -37.65 -36.76
C ASP A 298 -36.59 -37.50 -38.19
N ASP A 299 -35.67 -37.23 -39.13
CA ASP A 299 -35.95 -37.17 -40.56
C ASP A 299 -35.22 -38.32 -41.27
N THR A 300 -36.01 -39.27 -41.77
CA THR A 300 -35.48 -40.47 -42.45
C THR A 300 -34.78 -40.15 -43.77
N GLY A 301 -35.19 -39.05 -44.44
CA GLY A 301 -34.54 -38.55 -45.64
C GLY A 301 -33.16 -37.98 -45.34
N VAL A 302 -33.06 -37.15 -44.30
CA VAL A 302 -31.79 -36.59 -43.79
C VAL A 302 -30.84 -37.70 -43.37
N THR A 303 -31.33 -38.69 -42.63
CA THR A 303 -30.52 -39.82 -42.16
C THR A 303 -29.97 -40.64 -43.32
N ARG A 304 -30.78 -40.90 -44.35
CA ARG A 304 -30.34 -41.63 -45.55
C ARG A 304 -29.28 -40.84 -46.32
N SER A 305 -29.46 -39.53 -46.44
CA SER A 305 -28.49 -38.63 -47.09
C SER A 305 -27.15 -38.62 -46.35
N LEU A 306 -27.16 -38.47 -45.02
CA LEU A 306 -25.96 -38.50 -44.19
C LEU A 306 -25.23 -39.85 -44.26
N LYS A 307 -25.96 -40.97 -44.20
CA LYS A 307 -25.35 -42.30 -44.36
C LYS A 307 -24.60 -42.44 -45.68
N LYS A 308 -25.20 -41.97 -46.78
CA LYS A 308 -24.54 -41.96 -48.09
C LYS A 308 -23.28 -41.10 -48.07
N MET A 309 -23.36 -39.87 -47.53
CA MET A 309 -22.22 -38.98 -47.43
C MET A 309 -21.07 -39.57 -46.60
N ILE A 310 -21.36 -40.23 -45.48
CA ILE A 310 -20.35 -40.89 -44.65
C ILE A 310 -19.70 -42.06 -45.40
N LEU A 311 -20.48 -42.89 -46.11
CA LEU A 311 -19.93 -43.95 -46.96
C LEU A 311 -19.06 -43.38 -48.08
N ASP A 312 -19.46 -42.27 -48.69
CA ASP A 312 -18.66 -41.58 -49.69
C ASP A 312 -17.35 -41.05 -49.08
N LEU A 313 -17.36 -40.54 -47.85
CA LEU A 313 -16.15 -40.14 -47.11
C LEU A 313 -15.20 -41.33 -46.86
N LEU A 314 -15.73 -42.50 -46.53
CA LEU A 314 -14.91 -43.71 -46.36
C LEU A 314 -14.15 -44.07 -47.63
N ASN A 315 -14.73 -43.84 -48.82
CA ASN A 315 -14.05 -44.08 -50.09
C ASN A 315 -12.86 -43.12 -50.35
N TYR A 316 -12.73 -42.02 -49.60
CA TYR A 316 -11.56 -41.14 -49.65
C TYR A 316 -10.43 -41.55 -48.69
N LEU A 317 -10.69 -42.49 -47.77
CA LEU A 317 -9.65 -43.07 -46.93
C LEU A 317 -8.89 -44.10 -47.77
N LYS A 318 -7.60 -43.84 -48.00
CA LYS A 318 -6.70 -44.75 -48.74
C LYS A 318 -6.25 -45.91 -47.88
#